data_AF-A0A552E933-F1
#
_entry.id   AF-A0A552E933-F1
#
_cell.length_a   1.000
_cell.length_b   1.000
_cell.length_c   1.000
_cell.angle_alpha   90.00
_cell.angle_beta   90.00
_cell.angle_gamma   90.00
#
_symmetry.space_group_name_H-M   'P 1'
#
loop_
_entity.id
_entity.type
_entity.pdbx_description
1 polymer ?
#
loop_
_entity_poly.entity_id
_entity_poly.type
_entity_poly.pdbx_seq_one_letter_code
_entity_poly.pdbx_strand_id
1 'polypeptide(L)'
;MLGVKKSLNLSLLKTLGLVAVIGGLIIAIVEMQQEKVKTLTKEKLLERNYRQESSRENSQVQLLKNIPSFGFNNMLANWSMLQFIQYYGDGDARKETGYGLSPDFMEVVTKNDPKFVRAYLMMSVASSVNAGKPEKTVEIMNKGLSKLTPDVTDAYFIWLYKGVDELLFLGDIPAAKKSNQMAADWAKIAGNEFIEKSARGTVKFLETNPDSRAPRVGAWMLVWLNSQDEETRRLAKENIEKLGGKLVVVNNQVMAIPPKD
;
A
#
# COMPACT_ATOMS: atom_id res chain seq x y z
N MET A 1 -7.08 39.52 44.80
CA MET A 1 -6.89 38.06 45.00
C MET A 1 -8.07 37.17 44.57
N LEU A 2 -9.12 37.66 43.88
CA LEU A 2 -10.32 36.87 43.55
C LEU A 2 -10.27 36.10 42.19
N GLY A 3 -9.30 36.42 41.31
CA GLY A 3 -9.20 35.80 39.97
C GLY A 3 -8.57 34.39 39.94
N VAL A 4 -7.70 34.06 40.90
CA VAL A 4 -6.91 32.81 40.91
C VAL A 4 -7.74 31.60 41.35
N LYS A 5 -8.72 31.77 42.26
CA LYS A 5 -9.61 30.68 42.71
C LYS A 5 -10.56 30.19 41.62
N LYS A 6 -11.01 31.10 40.74
CA LYS A 6 -11.98 30.78 39.66
C LYS A 6 -11.31 30.01 38.51
N SER A 7 -10.05 30.33 38.18
CA SER A 7 -9.28 29.58 37.19
C SER A 7 -8.88 28.18 37.69
N LEU A 8 -8.55 28.04 38.97
CA LEU A 8 -8.24 26.74 39.59
C LEU A 8 -9.45 25.78 39.52
N ASN A 9 -10.64 26.24 39.92
CA ASN A 9 -11.86 25.42 39.88
C ASN A 9 -12.23 25.01 38.46
N LEU A 10 -12.05 25.90 37.48
CA LEU A 10 -12.32 25.59 36.08
C LEU A 10 -11.33 24.58 35.50
N SER A 11 -10.05 24.66 35.90
CA SER A 11 -9.05 23.65 35.50
C SER A 11 -9.35 22.28 36.11
N LEU A 12 -9.73 22.23 37.39
CA LEU A 12 -10.07 20.99 38.09
C LEU A 12 -11.30 20.30 37.49
N LEU A 13 -12.34 21.08 37.17
CA LEU A 13 -13.55 20.61 36.49
C LEU A 13 -13.24 20.03 35.09
N LYS A 14 -12.35 20.68 34.34
CA LYS A 14 -11.90 20.17 33.03
C LYS A 14 -11.13 18.85 33.17
N THR A 15 -10.23 18.75 34.16
CA THR A 15 -9.48 17.52 34.42
C THR A 15 -10.39 16.38 34.87
N LEU A 16 -11.35 16.65 35.77
CA LEU A 16 -12.33 15.65 36.21
C LEU A 16 -13.24 15.19 35.06
N GLY A 17 -13.68 16.13 34.21
CA GLY A 17 -14.44 15.81 33.00
C GLY A 17 -13.66 14.93 32.03
N LEU A 18 -12.37 15.22 31.81
CA LEU A 18 -11.50 14.41 30.95
C LEU A 18 -11.31 12.99 31.50
N VAL A 19 -11.08 12.85 32.81
CA VAL A 19 -10.93 11.55 33.48
C VAL A 19 -12.22 10.73 33.38
N ALA A 20 -13.38 11.37 33.57
CA ALA A 20 -14.67 10.70 33.44
C ALA A 20 -14.91 10.19 32.00
N VAL A 21 -14.56 10.97 30.99
CA VAL A 21 -14.66 10.56 29.58
C VAL A 21 -13.72 9.39 29.28
N ILE A 22 -12.45 9.46 29.69
CA ILE A 22 -11.48 8.37 29.49
C ILE A 22 -11.94 7.11 30.23
N GLY A 23 -12.39 7.24 31.47
CA GLY A 23 -12.92 6.13 32.26
C GLY A 23 -14.13 5.46 31.61
N GLY A 24 -15.07 6.26 31.10
CA GLY A 24 -16.23 5.76 30.35
C GLY A 24 -15.84 5.01 29.08
N LEU A 25 -14.85 5.52 28.34
CA LEU A 25 -14.33 4.83 27.14
C LEU A 25 -13.66 3.50 27.49
N ILE A 26 -12.89 3.42 28.58
CA ILE A 26 -12.27 2.17 29.03
C ILE A 26 -13.33 1.14 29.42
N ILE A 27 -14.36 1.53 30.17
CA ILE A 27 -15.45 0.64 30.59
C ILE A 27 -16.19 0.10 29.35
N ALA A 28 -16.52 0.97 28.40
CA ALA A 28 -17.17 0.57 27.16
C ALA A 28 -16.30 -0.42 26.35
N ILE A 29 -14.99 -0.20 26.27
CA ILE A 29 -14.06 -1.14 25.62
C ILE A 29 -14.06 -2.49 26.34
N VAL A 30 -14.04 -2.51 27.68
CA VAL A 30 -14.05 -3.75 28.48
C VAL A 30 -15.35 -4.53 28.25
N GLU A 31 -16.50 -3.88 28.28
CA GLU A 31 -17.79 -4.54 28.02
C GLU A 31 -17.84 -5.15 26.61
N MET A 32 -17.40 -4.41 25.59
CA MET A 32 -17.32 -4.91 24.21
C MET A 32 -16.32 -6.06 24.05
N GLN A 33 -15.23 -6.06 24.83
CA GLN A 33 -14.23 -7.14 24.81
C GLN A 33 -14.74 -8.41 25.49
N GLN A 34 -15.57 -8.29 26.55
CA GLN A 34 -16.07 -9.45 27.29
C GLN A 34 -16.93 -10.39 26.43
N GLU A 35 -17.77 -9.86 25.54
CA GLU A 35 -18.55 -10.70 24.62
C GLU A 35 -17.66 -11.48 23.63
N LYS A 36 -16.59 -10.86 23.15
CA LYS A 36 -15.60 -11.53 22.30
C LYS A 36 -14.88 -12.64 23.07
N VAL A 37 -14.47 -12.38 24.32
CA VAL A 37 -13.79 -13.39 25.15
C VAL A 37 -14.71 -14.57 25.47
N LYS A 38 -15.99 -14.32 25.76
CA LYS A 38 -16.99 -15.38 26.02
C LYS A 38 -17.27 -16.27 24.80
N THR A 39 -17.10 -15.74 23.59
CA THR A 39 -17.34 -16.46 22.34
C THR A 39 -16.10 -17.16 21.77
N LEU A 40 -14.92 -16.92 22.35
CA LEU A 40 -13.66 -17.58 22.02
C LEU A 40 -13.54 -18.91 22.76
N THR A 41 -13.96 -20.00 22.13
CA THR A 41 -13.65 -21.36 22.59
C THR A 41 -12.31 -21.83 22.03
N LYS A 42 -11.63 -22.75 22.71
CA LYS A 42 -10.35 -23.34 22.26
C LYS A 42 -10.45 -23.98 20.87
N GLU A 43 -11.59 -24.58 20.54
CA GLU A 43 -11.89 -25.13 19.20
C GLU A 43 -12.05 -24.03 18.13
N LYS A 44 -12.77 -22.94 18.43
CA LYS A 44 -12.88 -21.79 17.50
C LYS A 44 -11.58 -21.03 17.31
N LEU A 45 -10.67 -21.09 18.29
CA LEU A 45 -9.31 -20.56 18.16
C LEU A 45 -8.43 -21.42 17.25
N LEU A 46 -8.74 -22.71 17.10
CA LEU A 46 -8.00 -23.65 16.27
C LEU A 46 -8.52 -23.68 14.82
N GLU A 47 -9.81 -23.43 14.61
CA GLU A 47 -10.42 -23.35 13.27
C GLU A 47 -10.44 -21.90 12.77
N ARG A 48 -9.31 -21.43 12.24
CA ARG A 48 -9.21 -20.10 11.62
C ARG A 48 -10.01 -20.07 10.32
N ASN A 49 -11.00 -19.19 10.24
CA ASN A 49 -11.70 -18.90 9.00
C ASN A 49 -11.08 -17.64 8.35
N TYR A 50 -10.09 -17.85 7.50
CA TYR A 50 -9.34 -16.76 6.86
C TYR A 50 -10.22 -15.82 6.03
N ARG A 51 -11.29 -16.33 5.41
CA ARG A 51 -12.25 -15.50 4.67
C ARG A 51 -13.03 -14.56 5.60
N GLN A 52 -13.46 -15.05 6.75
CA GLN A 52 -14.13 -14.22 7.75
C GLN A 52 -13.18 -13.17 8.34
N GLU A 53 -11.94 -13.56 8.64
CA GLU A 53 -10.90 -12.64 9.10
C GLU A 53 -10.62 -11.56 8.07
N SER A 54 -10.44 -11.93 6.80
CA SER A 54 -10.21 -10.96 5.71
C SER A 54 -11.38 -10.01 5.50
N SER A 55 -12.63 -10.46 5.70
CA SER A 55 -13.79 -9.57 5.69
C SER A 55 -13.76 -8.53 6.84
N ARG A 56 -13.27 -8.93 8.02
CA ARG A 56 -13.06 -8.01 9.15
C ARG A 56 -11.91 -7.04 8.87
N GLU A 57 -10.79 -7.52 8.33
CA GLU A 57 -9.66 -6.68 7.89
C GLU A 57 -10.13 -5.63 6.88
N ASN A 58 -10.95 -6.03 5.91
CA ASN A 58 -11.54 -5.10 4.94
C ASN A 58 -12.40 -4.04 5.63
N SER A 59 -13.31 -4.46 6.52
CA SER A 59 -14.16 -3.51 7.25
C SER A 59 -13.34 -2.53 8.10
N GLN A 60 -12.26 -3.01 8.73
CA GLN A 60 -11.33 -2.16 9.49
C GLN A 60 -10.61 -1.17 8.59
N VAL A 61 -10.04 -1.60 7.46
CA VAL A 61 -9.35 -0.66 6.56
C VAL A 61 -10.31 0.35 5.95
N GLN A 62 -11.54 -0.05 5.57
CA GLN A 62 -12.55 0.89 5.08
C GLN A 62 -12.95 1.93 6.14
N LEU A 63 -12.98 1.55 7.43
CA LEU A 63 -13.18 2.51 8.51
C LEU A 63 -12.00 3.49 8.62
N LEU A 64 -10.76 2.97 8.61
CA LEU A 64 -9.54 3.79 8.71
C LEU A 64 -9.39 4.76 7.52
N LYS A 65 -9.88 4.41 6.33
CA LYS A 65 -9.91 5.30 5.16
C LYS A 65 -10.75 6.55 5.38
N ASN A 66 -11.83 6.42 6.15
CA ASN A 66 -12.87 7.45 6.29
C ASN A 66 -12.85 8.19 7.63
N ILE A 67 -12.17 7.65 8.65
CA ILE A 67 -12.11 8.28 9.96
C ILE A 67 -11.31 9.60 9.90
N PRO A 68 -11.83 10.70 10.49
CA PRO A 68 -11.05 11.91 10.66
C PRO A 68 -9.88 11.65 11.63
N SER A 69 -8.70 12.19 11.31
CA SER A 69 -7.51 12.05 12.15
C SER A 69 -7.50 12.99 13.36
N PHE A 70 -8.36 14.00 13.38
CA PHE A 70 -8.40 15.07 14.40
C PHE A 70 -7.03 15.72 14.68
N GLY A 71 -6.19 15.85 13.65
CA GLY A 71 -4.83 16.40 13.76
C GLY A 71 -3.74 15.35 14.00
N PHE A 72 -4.09 14.09 14.26
CA PHE A 72 -3.16 12.99 14.49
C PHE A 72 -2.88 12.15 13.24
N ASN A 73 -2.66 12.80 12.09
CA ASN A 73 -2.52 12.10 10.80
C ASN A 73 -1.40 11.03 10.84
N ASN A 74 -0.22 11.37 11.36
CA ASN A 74 0.91 10.45 11.43
C ASN A 74 0.63 9.24 12.33
N MET A 75 -0.18 9.41 13.38
CA MET A 75 -0.58 8.29 14.24
C MET A 75 -1.49 7.32 13.50
N LEU A 76 -2.46 7.84 12.73
CA LEU A 76 -3.33 7.02 11.89
C LEU A 76 -2.52 6.30 10.80
N ALA A 77 -1.58 6.99 10.15
CA ALA A 77 -0.66 6.39 9.18
C ALA A 77 0.18 5.27 9.80
N ASN A 78 0.82 5.51 10.94
CA ASN A 78 1.63 4.51 11.64
C ASN A 78 0.81 3.31 12.09
N TRP A 79 -0.40 3.55 12.60
CA TRP A 79 -1.31 2.46 12.97
C TRP A 79 -1.68 1.61 11.76
N SER A 80 -2.07 2.24 10.64
CA SER A 80 -2.37 1.54 9.39
C SER A 80 -1.18 0.79 8.83
N MET A 81 0.04 1.31 8.98
CA MET A 81 1.27 0.61 8.60
C MET A 81 1.49 -0.65 9.43
N LEU A 82 1.27 -0.60 10.74
CA LEU A 82 1.34 -1.79 11.60
C LEU A 82 0.29 -2.82 11.23
N GLN A 83 -0.95 -2.39 10.99
CA GLN A 83 -2.02 -3.29 10.53
C GLN A 83 -1.67 -3.93 9.19
N PHE A 84 -1.08 -3.16 8.25
CA PHE A 84 -0.59 -3.69 6.99
C PHE A 84 0.51 -4.73 7.18
N ILE A 85 1.49 -4.51 8.08
CA ILE A 85 2.55 -5.49 8.34
C ILE A 85 1.96 -6.82 8.81
N GLN A 86 0.96 -6.78 9.70
CA GLN A 86 0.29 -7.99 10.18
C GLN A 86 -0.54 -8.67 9.08
N TYR A 87 -1.31 -7.89 8.34
CA TYR A 87 -2.06 -8.36 7.17
C TYR A 87 -1.14 -9.03 6.14
N TYR A 88 -0.06 -8.35 5.75
CA TYR A 88 0.86 -8.83 4.73
C TYR A 88 1.69 -10.01 5.21
N GLY A 89 2.03 -10.06 6.50
CA GLY A 89 2.85 -11.11 7.11
C GLY A 89 2.12 -12.43 7.37
N ASP A 90 0.79 -12.47 7.37
CA ASP A 90 0.01 -13.69 7.59
C ASP A 90 -0.05 -14.58 6.33
N GLY A 91 1.07 -15.24 6.02
CA GLY A 91 1.23 -16.02 4.81
C GLY A 91 0.19 -17.14 4.64
N ASP A 92 -0.32 -17.72 5.72
CA ASP A 92 -1.35 -18.76 5.64
C ASP A 92 -2.71 -18.16 5.26
N ALA A 93 -3.09 -17.01 5.84
CA ALA A 93 -4.27 -16.29 5.40
C ALA A 93 -4.17 -15.83 3.94
N ARG A 94 -2.99 -15.32 3.53
CA ARG A 94 -2.76 -14.79 2.18
C ARG A 94 -2.76 -15.88 1.10
N LYS A 95 -2.52 -17.16 1.45
CA LYS A 95 -2.73 -18.28 0.52
C LYS A 95 -4.19 -18.44 0.10
N GLU A 96 -5.13 -18.11 0.98
CA GLU A 96 -6.56 -18.26 0.69
C GLU A 96 -7.21 -16.98 0.20
N THR A 97 -6.79 -15.82 0.72
CA THR A 97 -7.48 -14.54 0.49
C THR A 97 -6.70 -13.58 -0.38
N GLY A 98 -5.44 -13.88 -0.68
CA GLY A 98 -4.56 -13.00 -1.44
C GLY A 98 -4.24 -11.69 -0.72
N TYR A 99 -3.58 -10.80 -1.46
CA TYR A 99 -3.07 -9.51 -0.98
C TYR A 99 -3.95 -8.31 -1.36
N GLY A 100 -5.21 -8.56 -1.73
CA GLY A 100 -6.12 -7.58 -2.32
C GLY A 100 -6.33 -6.27 -1.53
N LEU A 101 -6.10 -6.26 -0.21
CA LEU A 101 -6.25 -5.07 0.65
C LEU A 101 -4.98 -4.19 0.73
N SER A 102 -3.85 -4.65 0.18
CA SER A 102 -2.59 -3.89 0.18
C SER A 102 -2.74 -2.44 -0.32
N PRO A 103 -3.41 -2.16 -1.45
CA PRO A 103 -3.60 -0.77 -1.89
C PRO A 103 -4.52 0.03 -0.98
N ASP A 104 -5.47 -0.60 -0.28
CA ASP A 104 -6.33 0.11 0.67
C ASP A 104 -5.54 0.60 1.89
N PHE A 105 -4.65 -0.24 2.42
CA PHE A 105 -3.72 0.18 3.46
C PHE A 105 -2.78 1.28 2.98
N MET A 106 -2.25 1.15 1.75
CA MET A 106 -1.42 2.19 1.14
C MET A 106 -2.19 3.51 1.03
N GLU A 107 -3.46 3.49 0.61
CA GLU A 107 -4.30 4.69 0.54
C GLU A 107 -4.46 5.35 1.91
N VAL A 108 -4.68 4.59 2.98
CA VAL A 108 -4.77 5.17 4.34
C VAL A 108 -3.45 5.83 4.75
N VAL A 109 -2.33 5.12 4.60
CA VAL A 109 -1.02 5.62 5.04
C VAL A 109 -0.66 6.89 4.28
N THR A 110 -0.72 6.85 2.96
CA THR A 110 -0.29 7.95 2.08
C THR A 110 -1.22 9.18 2.15
N LYS A 111 -2.51 8.97 2.40
CA LYS A 111 -3.47 10.07 2.63
C LYS A 111 -3.09 10.89 3.85
N ASN A 112 -2.69 10.20 4.92
CA ASN A 112 -2.46 10.79 6.24
C ASN A 112 -1.01 11.26 6.44
N ASP A 113 -0.03 10.49 5.97
CA ASP A 113 1.39 10.86 6.02
C ASP A 113 2.04 10.66 4.64
N PRO A 114 1.87 11.64 3.70
CA PRO A 114 2.46 11.54 2.38
C PRO A 114 4.00 11.54 2.42
N LYS A 115 4.63 12.05 3.49
CA LYS A 115 6.09 12.09 3.62
C LYS A 115 6.67 10.76 4.09
N PHE A 116 5.84 9.76 4.39
CA PHE A 116 6.28 8.44 4.81
C PHE A 116 6.76 7.58 3.62
N VAL A 117 7.82 8.03 2.94
CA VAL A 117 8.35 7.44 1.70
C VAL A 117 8.56 5.93 1.80
N ARG A 118 9.13 5.45 2.90
CA ARG A 118 9.37 4.01 3.11
C ARG A 118 8.10 3.17 3.03
N ALA A 119 6.97 3.70 3.50
CA ALA A 119 5.69 3.00 3.41
C ALA A 119 5.22 2.87 1.94
N TYR A 120 5.41 3.91 1.11
CA TYR A 120 5.13 3.80 -0.33
C TYR A 120 5.92 2.66 -0.96
N LEU A 121 7.22 2.58 -0.71
CA LEU A 121 8.10 1.60 -1.36
C LEU A 121 7.75 0.17 -0.93
N MET A 122 7.46 -0.04 0.36
CA MET A 122 7.03 -1.35 0.87
C MET A 122 5.66 -1.75 0.32
N MET A 123 4.68 -0.85 0.36
CA MET A 123 3.30 -1.16 -0.02
C MET A 123 3.08 -1.18 -1.53
N SER A 124 3.92 -0.48 -2.31
CA SER A 124 3.84 -0.46 -3.77
C SER A 124 4.01 -1.86 -4.36
N VAL A 125 5.05 -2.59 -3.93
CA VAL A 125 5.29 -3.96 -4.41
C VAL A 125 4.14 -4.88 -3.99
N ALA A 126 3.70 -4.76 -2.73
CA ALA A 126 2.56 -5.53 -2.23
C ALA A 126 1.28 -5.26 -3.04
N SER A 127 1.07 -4.02 -3.47
CA SER A 127 -0.15 -3.60 -4.17
C SER A 127 -0.09 -3.94 -5.67
N SER A 128 1.01 -3.64 -6.35
CA SER A 128 1.15 -3.85 -7.79
C SER A 128 1.49 -5.29 -8.13
N VAL A 129 2.42 -5.91 -7.40
CA VAL A 129 2.93 -7.26 -7.70
C VAL A 129 2.12 -8.33 -6.99
N ASN A 130 2.00 -8.28 -5.66
CA ASN A 130 1.34 -9.35 -4.91
C ASN A 130 -0.18 -9.33 -5.04
N ALA A 131 -0.78 -8.13 -5.13
CA ALA A 131 -2.22 -7.96 -5.29
C ALA A 131 -2.67 -7.76 -6.74
N GLY A 132 -1.73 -7.57 -7.68
CA GLY A 132 -2.05 -7.34 -9.09
C GLY A 132 -2.85 -6.06 -9.35
N LYS A 133 -2.67 -5.00 -8.55
CA LYS A 133 -3.45 -3.74 -8.63
C LYS A 133 -2.61 -2.49 -8.99
N PRO A 134 -1.82 -2.52 -10.07
CA PRO A 134 -0.93 -1.41 -10.45
C PRO A 134 -1.67 -0.11 -10.74
N GLU A 135 -2.88 -0.16 -11.33
CA GLU A 135 -3.70 1.03 -11.59
C GLU A 135 -4.01 1.79 -10.30
N LYS A 136 -4.42 1.04 -9.26
CA LYS A 136 -4.77 1.61 -7.96
C LYS A 136 -3.52 2.13 -7.24
N THR A 137 -2.40 1.41 -7.33
CA THR A 137 -1.11 1.86 -6.79
C THR A 137 -0.70 3.20 -7.39
N VAL A 138 -0.75 3.33 -8.72
CA VAL A 138 -0.41 4.58 -9.43
C VAL A 138 -1.36 5.71 -9.06
N GLU A 139 -2.66 5.45 -8.92
CA GLU A 139 -3.64 6.44 -8.44
C GLU A 139 -3.24 6.98 -7.04
N ILE A 140 -2.89 6.09 -6.11
CA ILE A 140 -2.48 6.46 -4.75
C ILE A 140 -1.16 7.24 -4.77
N MET A 141 -0.18 6.80 -5.55
CA MET A 141 1.08 7.50 -5.72
C MET A 141 0.89 8.91 -6.29
N ASN A 142 0.01 9.09 -7.28
CA ASN A 142 -0.34 10.41 -7.82
C ASN A 142 -0.88 11.34 -6.72
N LYS A 143 -1.82 10.87 -5.89
CA LYS A 143 -2.38 11.64 -4.76
C LYS A 143 -1.33 11.98 -3.70
N GLY A 144 -0.37 11.08 -3.48
CA GLY A 144 0.75 11.28 -2.56
C GLY A 144 1.73 12.32 -3.05
N LEU A 145 2.23 12.12 -4.28
CA LEU A 145 3.23 12.97 -4.92
C LEU A 145 2.77 14.42 -5.09
N SER A 146 1.46 14.68 -5.25
CA SER A 146 0.93 16.05 -5.31
C SER A 146 1.09 16.84 -4.00
N LYS A 147 1.39 16.16 -2.88
CA LYS A 147 1.66 16.76 -1.57
C LYS A 147 3.15 16.74 -1.20
N LEU A 148 4.00 16.28 -2.10
CA LEU A 148 5.43 16.12 -1.89
C LEU A 148 6.24 17.12 -2.69
N THR A 149 7.43 17.37 -2.17
CA THR A 149 8.43 18.26 -2.73
C THR A 149 9.77 17.51 -2.78
N PRO A 150 10.70 17.90 -3.67
CA PRO A 150 11.96 17.19 -3.87
C PRO A 150 12.92 17.21 -2.67
N ASP A 151 12.71 18.09 -1.69
CA ASP A 151 13.48 18.12 -0.43
C ASP A 151 13.11 16.98 0.54
N VAL A 152 11.99 16.28 0.31
CA VAL A 152 11.65 15.10 1.10
C VAL A 152 12.63 13.98 0.77
N THR A 153 13.37 13.53 1.78
CA THR A 153 14.36 12.46 1.67
C THR A 153 13.79 11.26 0.92
N ASP A 154 14.51 10.80 -0.10
CA ASP A 154 14.19 9.61 -0.89
C ASP A 154 12.87 9.66 -1.70
N ALA A 155 12.18 10.80 -1.76
CA ALA A 155 10.90 10.90 -2.46
C ALA A 155 11.00 10.67 -3.98
N TYR A 156 12.19 10.82 -4.57
CA TYR A 156 12.46 10.47 -5.97
C TYR A 156 12.23 8.97 -6.25
N PHE A 157 12.32 8.08 -5.25
CA PHE A 157 11.99 6.67 -5.44
C PHE A 157 10.50 6.42 -5.67
N ILE A 158 9.61 7.27 -5.14
CA ILE A 158 8.17 7.14 -5.39
C ILE A 158 7.88 7.38 -6.88
N TRP A 159 8.53 8.40 -7.48
CA TRP A 159 8.47 8.61 -8.93
C TRP A 159 9.03 7.44 -9.72
N LEU A 160 10.15 6.86 -9.27
CA LEU A 160 10.77 5.72 -9.93
C LEU A 160 9.85 4.49 -9.92
N TYR A 161 9.30 4.13 -8.77
CA TYR A 161 8.38 2.99 -8.62
C TYR A 161 7.08 3.21 -9.40
N LYS A 162 6.54 4.43 -9.37
CA LYS A 162 5.40 4.81 -10.21
C LYS A 162 5.69 4.62 -11.70
N GLY A 163 6.88 5.05 -12.15
CA GLY A 163 7.31 4.89 -13.54
C GLY A 163 7.47 3.43 -13.95
N VAL A 164 7.91 2.55 -13.03
CA VAL A 164 7.93 1.10 -13.25
C VAL A 164 6.51 0.57 -13.44
N ASP A 165 5.56 1.00 -12.60
CA ASP A 165 4.17 0.55 -12.70
C ASP A 165 3.51 0.99 -14.01
N GLU A 166 3.68 2.26 -14.36
CA GLU A 166 3.19 2.85 -15.61
C GLU A 166 3.78 2.15 -16.83
N LEU A 167 5.08 1.86 -16.83
CA LEU A 167 5.76 1.22 -17.96
C LEU A 167 5.38 -0.26 -18.09
N LEU A 168 5.61 -1.04 -17.04
CA LEU A 168 5.62 -2.49 -17.13
C LEU A 168 4.23 -3.11 -17.04
N PHE A 169 3.35 -2.53 -16.21
CA PHE A 169 2.02 -3.09 -16.03
C PHE A 169 0.98 -2.37 -16.88
N LEU A 170 0.99 -1.03 -16.86
CA LEU A 170 -0.02 -0.24 -17.58
C LEU A 170 0.31 -0.03 -19.06
N GLY A 171 1.58 -0.09 -19.44
CA GLY A 171 2.03 0.24 -20.80
C GLY A 171 1.83 1.73 -21.15
N ASP A 172 1.72 2.60 -20.16
CA ASP A 172 1.58 4.04 -20.33
C ASP A 172 2.96 4.68 -20.48
N ILE A 173 3.48 4.65 -21.70
CA ILE A 173 4.82 5.15 -22.01
C ILE A 173 4.96 6.66 -21.76
N PRO A 174 4.01 7.52 -22.17
CA PRO A 174 4.08 8.94 -21.83
C PRO A 174 4.13 9.20 -20.33
N ALA A 175 3.32 8.51 -19.52
CA ALA A 175 3.34 8.66 -18.08
C ALA A 175 4.65 8.13 -17.48
N ALA A 176 5.13 6.96 -17.91
CA ALA A 176 6.39 6.39 -17.47
C ALA A 176 7.59 7.31 -17.77
N LYS A 177 7.64 7.92 -18.96
CA LYS A 177 8.66 8.94 -19.30
C LYS A 177 8.60 10.12 -18.34
N LYS A 178 7.39 10.64 -18.07
CA LYS A 178 7.21 11.75 -17.13
C LYS A 178 7.67 11.38 -15.72
N SER A 179 7.29 10.20 -15.23
CA SER A 179 7.68 9.73 -13.90
C SER A 179 9.18 9.54 -13.78
N ASN A 180 9.84 8.94 -14.78
CA ASN A 180 11.30 8.80 -14.79
C ASN A 180 12.02 10.17 -14.91
N GLN A 181 11.46 11.11 -15.68
CA GLN A 181 11.99 12.48 -15.75
C GLN A 181 11.93 13.16 -14.38
N MET A 182 10.79 13.09 -13.69
CA MET A 182 10.63 13.63 -12.34
C MET A 182 11.55 12.95 -11.32
N ALA A 183 11.69 11.62 -11.40
CA ALA A 183 12.61 10.86 -10.56
C ALA A 183 14.06 11.36 -10.75
N ALA A 184 14.49 11.56 -11.99
CA ALA A 184 15.82 12.08 -12.30
C ALA A 184 16.03 13.49 -11.73
N ASP A 185 15.06 14.38 -11.93
CA ASP A 185 15.18 15.77 -11.49
C ASP A 185 15.19 15.88 -9.96
N TRP A 186 14.40 15.06 -9.26
CA TRP A 186 14.38 15.02 -7.80
C TRP A 186 15.64 14.34 -7.22
N ALA A 187 16.13 13.28 -7.87
CA ALA A 187 17.38 12.63 -7.48
C ALA A 187 18.59 13.58 -7.61
N LYS A 188 18.60 14.42 -8.66
CA LYS A 188 19.61 15.47 -8.82
C LYS A 188 19.62 16.45 -7.65
N ILE A 189 18.44 16.92 -7.22
CA ILE A 189 18.30 17.82 -6.07
C ILE A 189 18.81 17.14 -4.79
N ALA A 190 18.51 15.85 -4.62
CA ALA A 190 18.98 15.05 -3.50
C ALA A 190 20.48 14.66 -3.57
N GLY A 191 21.20 15.02 -4.64
CA GLY A 191 22.60 14.65 -4.84
C GLY A 191 22.83 13.17 -5.18
N ASN A 192 21.80 12.42 -5.56
CA ASN A 192 21.90 11.02 -5.93
C ASN A 192 22.15 10.85 -7.44
N GLU A 193 23.41 10.98 -7.86
CA GLU A 193 23.80 10.89 -9.28
C GLU A 193 23.48 9.54 -9.93
N PHE A 194 23.52 8.44 -9.16
CA PHE A 194 23.24 7.11 -9.68
C PHE A 194 21.80 7.02 -10.17
N ILE A 195 20.84 7.42 -9.31
CA ILE A 195 19.42 7.40 -9.66
C ILE A 195 19.10 8.44 -10.72
N GLU A 196 19.71 9.63 -10.67
CA GLU A 196 19.57 10.62 -11.74
C GLU A 196 19.94 10.02 -13.11
N LYS A 197 21.17 9.50 -13.24
CA LYS A 197 21.68 8.97 -14.51
C LYS A 197 20.83 7.79 -14.99
N SER A 198 20.47 6.89 -14.08
CA SER A 198 19.62 5.73 -14.39
C SER A 198 18.26 6.16 -14.93
N ALA A 199 17.55 7.05 -14.24
CA ALA A 199 16.20 7.47 -14.63
C ALA A 199 16.22 8.29 -15.93
N ARG A 200 17.22 9.17 -16.15
CA ARG A 200 17.41 9.84 -17.45
C ARG A 200 17.71 8.85 -18.58
N GLY A 201 18.48 7.80 -18.29
CA GLY A 201 18.75 6.70 -19.21
C GLY A 201 17.46 6.03 -19.69
N THR A 202 16.55 5.72 -18.75
CA THR A 202 15.23 5.18 -19.08
C THR A 202 14.42 6.12 -19.98
N VAL A 203 14.39 7.43 -19.69
CA VAL A 203 13.68 8.41 -20.55
C VAL A 203 14.20 8.37 -21.99
N LYS A 204 15.52 8.36 -22.18
CA LYS A 204 16.16 8.28 -23.51
C LYS A 204 15.87 6.95 -24.20
N PHE A 205 15.89 5.84 -23.46
CA PHE A 205 15.54 4.54 -24.01
C PHE A 205 14.11 4.54 -24.56
N LEU A 206 13.15 5.03 -23.76
CA LEU A 206 11.74 5.10 -24.14
C LEU A 206 11.44 6.05 -25.31
N GLU A 207 12.38 6.94 -25.69
CA GLU A 207 12.26 7.76 -26.91
C GLU A 207 12.55 6.98 -28.19
N THR A 208 13.33 5.92 -28.08
CA THR A 208 13.78 5.13 -29.24
C THR A 208 13.10 3.78 -29.34
N ASN A 209 12.70 3.20 -28.20
CA ASN A 209 12.02 1.92 -28.13
C ASN A 209 10.90 1.96 -27.07
N PRO A 210 9.73 2.53 -27.42
CA PRO A 210 8.72 2.90 -26.43
C PRO A 210 7.96 1.70 -25.85
N ASP A 211 7.67 0.64 -26.61
CA ASP A 211 6.74 -0.42 -26.19
C ASP A 211 7.29 -1.82 -26.48
N SER A 212 8.17 -2.32 -25.61
CA SER A 212 8.56 -3.74 -25.64
C SER A 212 7.57 -4.56 -24.81
N ARG A 213 6.93 -5.54 -25.44
CA ARG A 213 5.96 -6.41 -24.79
C ARG A 213 6.63 -7.45 -23.90
N ALA A 214 7.86 -7.85 -24.22
CA ALA A 214 8.55 -8.89 -23.46
C ALA A 214 8.80 -8.53 -21.97
N PRO A 215 9.31 -7.35 -21.61
CA PRO A 215 9.44 -6.93 -20.21
C PRO A 215 8.09 -6.86 -19.48
N ARG A 216 7.02 -6.46 -20.17
CA ARG A 216 5.66 -6.38 -19.62
C ARG A 216 5.10 -7.76 -19.32
N VAL A 217 5.31 -8.73 -20.21
CA VAL A 217 5.01 -10.15 -19.96
C VAL A 217 5.80 -10.66 -18.75
N GLY A 218 7.08 -10.30 -18.64
CA GLY A 218 7.90 -10.63 -17.48
C GLY A 218 7.36 -10.06 -16.17
N ALA A 219 6.89 -8.80 -16.18
CA ALA A 219 6.30 -8.16 -15.00
C ALA A 219 5.00 -8.84 -14.55
N TRP A 220 4.10 -9.18 -15.48
CA TRP A 220 2.90 -9.94 -15.14
C TRP A 220 3.21 -11.40 -14.73
N MET A 221 4.31 -11.97 -15.22
CA MET A 221 4.80 -13.25 -14.72
C MET A 221 5.27 -13.15 -13.26
N LEU A 222 5.85 -12.02 -12.83
CA LEU A 222 6.14 -11.79 -11.42
C LEU A 222 4.86 -11.77 -10.57
N VAL A 223 3.78 -11.16 -11.06
CA VAL A 223 2.46 -11.20 -10.38
C VAL A 223 1.98 -12.64 -10.24
N TRP A 224 2.04 -13.43 -11.31
CA TRP A 224 1.67 -14.85 -11.27
C TRP A 224 2.47 -15.64 -10.22
N LEU A 225 3.79 -15.44 -10.17
CA LEU A 225 4.69 -16.16 -9.24
C LEU A 225 4.51 -15.74 -7.78
N ASN A 226 4.17 -14.47 -7.54
CA ASN A 226 4.08 -13.89 -6.21
C ASN A 226 2.65 -13.81 -5.66
N SER A 227 1.66 -14.18 -6.46
CA SER A 227 0.27 -14.33 -6.03
C SER A 227 0.01 -15.76 -5.56
N GLN A 228 -0.73 -15.86 -4.46
CA GLN A 228 -1.12 -17.14 -3.86
C GLN A 228 -2.60 -17.47 -4.11
N ASP A 229 -3.44 -16.45 -4.32
CA ASP A 229 -4.84 -16.61 -4.65
C ASP A 229 -5.09 -16.80 -6.16
N GLU A 230 -6.16 -17.51 -6.49
CA GLU A 230 -6.54 -17.83 -7.87
C GLU A 230 -6.96 -16.60 -8.67
N GLU A 231 -7.58 -15.62 -8.02
CA GLU A 231 -8.10 -14.41 -8.68
C GLU A 231 -6.95 -13.59 -9.29
N THR A 232 -5.91 -13.32 -8.50
CA THR A 232 -4.74 -12.57 -8.93
C THR A 232 -3.92 -13.33 -9.97
N ARG A 233 -3.82 -14.67 -9.86
CA ARG A 233 -3.21 -15.50 -10.90
C ARG A 233 -3.98 -15.43 -12.22
N ARG A 234 -5.31 -15.54 -12.18
CA ARG A 234 -6.15 -15.39 -13.38
C ARG A 234 -5.93 -14.03 -14.03
N LEU A 235 -5.92 -12.95 -13.25
CA LEU A 235 -5.64 -11.60 -13.73
C LEU A 235 -4.26 -11.50 -14.39
N ALA A 236 -3.23 -12.08 -13.78
CA ALA A 236 -1.88 -12.09 -14.35
C ALA A 236 -1.83 -12.83 -15.69
N LYS A 237 -2.46 -14.01 -15.78
CA LYS A 237 -2.57 -14.78 -17.02
C LYS A 237 -3.27 -13.98 -18.12
N GLU A 238 -4.41 -13.36 -17.81
CA GLU A 238 -5.15 -12.55 -18.78
C GLU A 238 -4.33 -11.39 -19.32
N ASN A 239 -3.54 -10.73 -18.48
CA ASN A 239 -2.66 -9.66 -18.92
C ASN A 239 -1.49 -10.17 -19.76
N ILE A 240 -0.89 -11.32 -19.41
CA ILE A 240 0.13 -11.98 -20.24
C ILE A 240 -0.42 -12.32 -21.63
N GLU A 241 -1.62 -12.89 -21.69
CA GLU A 241 -2.28 -13.26 -22.95
C GLU A 241 -2.66 -12.05 -23.80
N LYS A 242 -3.15 -10.96 -23.18
CA LYS A 242 -3.41 -9.68 -23.86
C LYS A 242 -2.16 -9.07 -24.49
N LEU A 243 -1.00 -9.29 -23.88
CA LEU A 243 0.30 -8.86 -24.41
C LEU A 243 0.82 -9.80 -25.51
N GLY A 244 0.07 -10.85 -25.88
CA GLY A 244 0.50 -11.86 -26.86
C GLY A 244 1.45 -12.91 -26.28
N GLY A 245 1.69 -12.89 -24.97
CA GLY A 245 2.46 -13.91 -24.27
C GLY A 245 1.63 -15.18 -24.03
N LYS A 246 2.32 -16.26 -23.67
CA LYS A 246 1.67 -17.54 -23.33
C LYS A 246 2.29 -18.14 -22.08
N LEU A 247 1.46 -18.67 -21.19
CA LEU A 247 1.93 -19.51 -20.10
C LEU A 247 2.12 -20.94 -20.58
N VAL A 248 3.29 -21.50 -20.32
CA VAL A 248 3.65 -22.88 -20.63
C VAL A 248 4.18 -23.57 -19.37
N VAL A 249 4.06 -24.90 -19.33
CA VAL A 249 4.69 -25.70 -18.28
C VAL A 249 5.97 -26.32 -18.85
N VAL A 250 7.11 -25.99 -18.26
CA VAL A 250 8.43 -26.53 -18.62
C VAL A 250 9.06 -27.07 -17.34
N ASN A 251 9.41 -28.36 -17.31
CA ASN A 251 10.02 -29.01 -16.13
C ASN A 251 9.23 -28.79 -14.83
N ASN A 252 7.90 -28.97 -14.88
CA ASN A 252 6.97 -28.71 -13.77
C ASN A 252 6.94 -27.27 -13.24
N GLN A 253 7.53 -26.32 -13.96
CA GLN A 253 7.46 -24.89 -13.65
C GLN A 253 6.61 -24.16 -14.70
N VAL A 254 5.76 -23.25 -14.25
CA VAL A 254 5.04 -22.34 -15.15
C VAL A 254 6.01 -21.25 -15.58
N MET A 255 6.10 -21.00 -16.88
CA MET A 255 6.90 -19.94 -17.48
C MET A 255 6.05 -19.14 -18.46
N ALA A 256 6.35 -17.84 -18.61
CA ALA A 256 5.75 -17.00 -19.64
C ALA A 256 6.69 -16.92 -20.84
N ILE A 257 6.19 -17.27 -22.03
CA ILE A 257 6.87 -17.02 -23.30
C ILE A 257 6.32 -15.70 -23.86
N PRO A 258 7.15 -14.65 -24.02
CA PRO A 258 6.71 -13.40 -24.62
C PRO A 258 6.44 -13.58 -26.14
N PRO A 259 5.66 -12.67 -26.76
CA PRO A 259 5.54 -12.65 -28.22
C PRO A 259 6.91 -12.40 -28.87
N LYS A 260 7.05 -12.77 -30.14
CA LYS A 260 8.17 -12.26 -30.95
C LYS A 260 7.86 -10.80 -31.27
N ASP A 261 8.72 -9.90 -30.80
CA ASP A 261 8.72 -8.48 -31.17
C ASP A 261 9.17 -8.30 -32.64
#